data_AF-A0A3A1XX21-F1
#
_entry.id   AF-A0A3A1XX21-F1
#
_cell.length_a   1.000
_cell.length_b   1.000
_cell.length_c   1.000
_cell.angle_alpha   90.00
_cell.angle_beta   90.00
_cell.angle_gamma   90.00
#
_symmetry.space_group_name_H-M   'P 1'
#
loop_
_entity.id
_entity.type
_entity.pdbx_description
1 polymer ?
#
loop_
_entity_poly.entity_id
_entity_poly.type
_entity_poly.pdbx_seq_one_letter_code
_entity_poly.pdbx_strand_id
1 'polypeptide(L)'
;MRYEPHEYQKYATDFIITHPVSAVLLEMGLGKSVISLTAINDLMLDSFDVSRTLVIAPLRVANTTWPLELEKWEHLKHLTYSVVTGSEKERIQALKTPAHVYIINRENVEWLIMKSGLPFNFDMVVIDELSSFKSYQAKRFKALLKARPKVKRIVGLTGTPSSNGLMDLWAEFRLLDMGERLGRYITYYRQNFFDPDKRNQHMIFSYKPKDGAESLIYKQIADITISMKSKDYLKMPACVINEVKVELSGKERKLY
;
A
#
# COMPACT_ATOMS: atom_id res chain seq x y z
N MET A 1 -9.30 -22.11 -10.96
CA MET A 1 -10.63 -21.46 -10.84
C MET A 1 -10.72 -20.41 -11.92
N ARG A 2 -11.87 -20.32 -12.60
CA ARG A 2 -12.14 -19.25 -13.56
C ARG A 2 -12.40 -17.94 -12.82
N TYR A 3 -11.75 -16.86 -13.23
CA TYR A 3 -11.94 -15.54 -12.66
C TYR A 3 -13.06 -14.81 -13.39
N GLU A 4 -14.10 -14.41 -12.64
CA GLU A 4 -15.21 -13.61 -13.14
C GLU A 4 -15.26 -12.32 -12.32
N PRO A 5 -14.56 -11.25 -12.76
CA PRO A 5 -14.45 -10.03 -11.97
C PRO A 5 -15.77 -9.29 -11.89
N HIS A 6 -16.10 -8.79 -10.70
CA HIS A 6 -17.14 -7.79 -10.53
C HIS A 6 -16.79 -6.49 -11.29
N GLU A 7 -17.79 -5.66 -11.60
CA GLU A 7 -17.57 -4.41 -12.35
C GLU A 7 -16.55 -3.48 -11.68
N TYR A 8 -16.60 -3.36 -10.36
CA TYR A 8 -15.63 -2.54 -9.62
C TYR A 8 -14.20 -3.08 -9.70
N GLN A 9 -14.04 -4.41 -9.82
CA GLN A 9 -12.73 -5.04 -9.97
C GLN A 9 -12.16 -4.76 -11.36
N LYS A 10 -12.99 -4.84 -12.41
CA LYS A 10 -12.62 -4.45 -13.78
C LYS A 10 -12.18 -2.98 -13.81
N TYR A 11 -13.00 -2.09 -13.27
CA TYR A 11 -12.69 -0.66 -13.19
C TYR A 11 -11.36 -0.40 -12.47
N ALA A 12 -11.12 -1.05 -11.32
CA ALA A 12 -9.87 -0.90 -10.57
C ALA A 12 -8.66 -1.47 -11.32
N THR A 13 -8.82 -2.59 -12.03
CA THR A 13 -7.78 -3.17 -12.89
C THR A 13 -7.44 -2.22 -14.03
N ASP A 14 -8.44 -1.72 -14.77
CA ASP A 14 -8.25 -0.80 -15.89
C ASP A 14 -7.59 0.51 -15.43
N PHE A 15 -7.94 0.99 -14.24
CA PHE A 15 -7.30 2.16 -13.65
C PHE A 15 -5.81 1.94 -13.39
N ILE A 16 -5.43 0.79 -12.82
CA ILE A 16 -4.01 0.43 -12.63
C ILE A 16 -3.28 0.33 -13.97
N ILE A 17 -3.92 -0.20 -15.01
CA ILE A 17 -3.32 -0.34 -16.35
C ILE A 17 -3.13 1.03 -17.01
N THR A 18 -4.10 1.93 -16.88
CA THR A 18 -4.08 3.25 -17.54
C THR A 18 -3.26 4.30 -16.78
N HIS A 19 -3.08 4.15 -15.46
CA HIS A 19 -2.37 5.12 -14.63
C HIS A 19 -1.02 4.56 -14.13
N PRO A 20 0.12 5.13 -14.53
CA PRO A 20 1.44 4.72 -14.02
C PRO A 20 1.58 4.88 -12.51
N VAL A 21 0.84 5.80 -11.90
CA VAL A 21 0.79 6.01 -10.45
C VAL A 21 -0.66 5.85 -10.01
N SER A 22 -0.91 4.96 -9.05
CA SER A 22 -2.26 4.69 -8.59
C SER A 22 -2.30 4.43 -7.07
N ALA A 23 -3.34 4.95 -6.43
CA ALA A 23 -3.72 4.66 -5.05
C ALA A 23 -5.09 3.98 -5.07
N VAL A 24 -5.12 2.69 -4.76
CA VAL A 24 -6.33 1.86 -4.78
C VAL A 24 -6.76 1.62 -3.32
N LEU A 25 -7.65 2.49 -2.87
CA LEU A 25 -8.16 2.58 -1.51
C LEU A 25 -9.43 1.73 -1.34
N LEU A 26 -9.26 0.42 -1.40
CA LEU A 26 -10.36 -0.55 -1.30
C LEU A 26 -10.36 -1.22 0.07
N GLU A 27 -11.53 -1.40 0.68
CA GLU A 27 -11.67 -2.15 1.93
C GLU A 27 -11.17 -3.61 1.81
N MET A 28 -10.93 -4.24 2.95
CA MET A 28 -10.53 -5.64 3.00
C MET A 28 -11.65 -6.52 2.43
N GLY A 29 -11.28 -7.56 1.67
CA GLY A 29 -12.24 -8.48 1.05
C GLY A 29 -12.67 -8.10 -0.37
N LEU A 30 -12.29 -6.91 -0.89
CA LEU A 30 -12.61 -6.48 -2.25
C LEU A 30 -11.64 -7.03 -3.34
N GLY A 31 -10.79 -8.00 -3.01
CA GLY A 31 -9.93 -8.65 -3.99
C GLY A 31 -8.75 -7.80 -4.52
N LYS A 32 -8.18 -6.91 -3.68
CA LYS A 32 -7.02 -6.06 -4.06
C LYS A 32 -5.87 -6.82 -4.71
N SER A 33 -5.56 -8.01 -4.20
CA SER A 33 -4.50 -8.87 -4.75
C SER A 33 -4.83 -9.35 -6.17
N VAL A 34 -6.03 -9.91 -6.40
CA VAL A 34 -6.41 -10.38 -7.75
C VAL A 34 -6.57 -9.23 -8.75
N ILE A 35 -7.09 -8.08 -8.33
CA ILE A 35 -7.15 -6.85 -9.15
C ILE A 35 -5.75 -6.47 -9.63
N SER A 36 -4.79 -6.42 -8.70
CA SER A 36 -3.41 -6.02 -8.98
C SER A 36 -2.69 -7.05 -9.85
N LEU A 37 -2.86 -8.34 -9.55
CA LEU A 37 -2.27 -9.42 -10.33
C LEU A 37 -2.81 -9.48 -11.77
N THR A 38 -4.10 -9.21 -11.94
CA THR A 38 -4.70 -9.11 -13.28
C THR A 38 -4.10 -7.94 -14.05
N ALA A 39 -3.97 -6.77 -13.42
CA ALA A 39 -3.30 -5.63 -14.07
C ALA A 39 -1.83 -5.92 -14.39
N ILE A 40 -1.09 -6.61 -13.51
CA ILE A 40 0.29 -7.03 -13.74
C ILE A 40 0.36 -7.99 -14.94
N ASN A 41 -0.55 -8.95 -15.03
CA ASN A 41 -0.62 -9.89 -16.14
C ASN A 41 -0.70 -9.17 -17.48
N ASP A 42 -1.65 -8.26 -17.63
CA ASP A 42 -1.90 -7.54 -18.89
C ASP A 42 -0.76 -6.56 -19.21
N LEU A 43 -0.20 -5.91 -18.17
CA LEU A 43 0.96 -5.03 -18.30
C LEU A 43 2.22 -5.79 -18.75
N MET A 44 2.35 -7.08 -18.39
CA MET A 44 3.52 -7.89 -18.73
C MET A 44 3.38 -8.64 -20.04
N LEU A 45 2.24 -9.29 -20.25
CA LEU A 45 2.07 -10.31 -21.28
C LEU A 45 1.32 -9.79 -22.52
N ASP A 46 0.47 -8.78 -22.36
CA ASP A 46 -0.29 -8.22 -23.48
C ASP A 46 0.34 -6.93 -24.01
N SER A 47 0.72 -6.01 -23.12
CA SER A 47 1.27 -4.70 -23.49
C SER A 47 2.78 -4.57 -23.38
N PHE A 48 3.47 -5.53 -22.75
CA PHE A 48 4.93 -5.55 -22.54
C PHE A 48 5.49 -4.27 -21.89
N ASP A 49 4.65 -3.64 -21.09
CA ASP A 49 4.86 -2.31 -20.53
C ASP A 49 5.62 -2.37 -19.18
N VAL A 50 5.61 -3.56 -18.58
CA VAL A 50 6.26 -3.98 -17.33
C VAL A 50 6.97 -5.31 -17.57
N SER A 51 8.17 -5.47 -17.02
CA SER A 51 8.95 -6.70 -17.13
C SER A 51 9.21 -7.36 -15.78
N ARG A 52 9.28 -6.58 -14.68
CA ARG A 52 9.66 -7.11 -13.38
C ARG A 52 8.97 -6.34 -12.25
N THR A 53 8.03 -7.01 -11.58
CA THR A 53 7.25 -6.41 -10.50
C THR A 53 7.78 -6.79 -9.13
N LEU A 54 7.87 -5.80 -8.24
CA LEU A 54 8.08 -6.01 -6.80
C LEU A 54 6.78 -5.76 -6.03
N VAL A 55 6.27 -6.79 -5.37
CA VAL A 55 5.16 -6.69 -4.41
C VAL A 55 5.74 -6.58 -3.01
N ILE A 56 5.43 -5.52 -2.31
CA ILE A 56 5.80 -5.28 -0.91
C ILE A 56 4.55 -5.50 -0.06
N ALA A 57 4.55 -6.47 0.84
CA ALA A 57 3.37 -6.79 1.65
C ALA A 57 3.71 -7.05 3.13
N PRO A 58 2.72 -7.13 4.05
CA PRO A 58 2.93 -7.71 5.37
C PRO A 58 3.46 -9.15 5.28
N LEU A 59 4.33 -9.57 6.20
CA LEU A 59 5.02 -10.87 6.12
C LEU A 59 4.10 -12.07 5.85
N ARG A 60 2.97 -12.14 6.56
CA ARG A 60 1.99 -13.22 6.37
C ARG A 60 1.40 -13.20 4.95
N VAL A 61 0.97 -12.03 4.51
CA VAL A 61 0.36 -11.79 3.20
C VAL A 61 1.34 -12.07 2.06
N ALA A 62 2.62 -11.73 2.24
CA ALA A 62 3.71 -12.05 1.32
C ALA A 62 3.94 -13.57 1.18
N ASN A 63 3.89 -14.30 2.29
CA ASN A 63 4.14 -15.75 2.31
C ASN A 63 2.92 -16.60 1.93
N THR A 64 1.70 -16.08 2.08
CA THR A 64 0.47 -16.87 1.86
C THR A 64 -0.42 -16.28 0.79
N THR A 65 -0.95 -15.08 0.99
CA THR A 65 -2.05 -14.54 0.18
C THR A 65 -1.63 -14.33 -1.27
N TRP A 66 -0.52 -13.63 -1.53
CA TRP A 66 -0.10 -13.36 -2.91
C TRP A 66 0.27 -14.64 -3.68
N PRO A 67 1.06 -15.58 -3.14
CA PRO A 67 1.30 -16.87 -3.79
C PRO A 67 0.01 -17.64 -4.07
N LEU A 68 -0.89 -17.75 -3.09
CA LEU A 68 -2.14 -18.50 -3.25
C LEU A 68 -3.05 -17.86 -4.32
N GLU A 69 -3.13 -16.54 -4.40
CA GLU A 69 -3.91 -15.86 -5.45
C GLU A 69 -3.31 -16.10 -6.83
N LEU A 70 -1.97 -16.08 -6.99
CA LEU A 70 -1.29 -16.42 -8.25
C LEU A 70 -1.59 -17.87 -8.70
N GLU A 71 -1.61 -18.82 -7.76
CA GLU A 71 -1.86 -20.24 -8.06
C GLU A 71 -3.35 -20.55 -8.32
N LYS A 72 -4.26 -19.82 -7.67
CA LYS A 72 -5.71 -20.08 -7.66
C LYS A 72 -6.37 -19.80 -9.01
N TRP A 73 -5.99 -18.70 -9.66
CA TRP A 73 -6.69 -18.17 -10.83
C TRP A 73 -6.06 -18.66 -12.14
N GLU A 74 -6.89 -19.16 -13.05
CA GLU A 74 -6.41 -19.77 -14.30
C GLU A 74 -5.70 -18.79 -15.22
N HIS A 75 -6.16 -17.53 -15.31
CA HIS A 75 -5.54 -16.50 -16.14
C HIS A 75 -4.17 -16.06 -15.63
N LEU A 76 -3.85 -16.29 -14.35
CA LEU A 76 -2.58 -15.90 -13.74
C LEU A 76 -1.51 -16.99 -13.80
N LYS A 77 -1.82 -18.20 -14.29
CA LYS A 77 -0.90 -19.34 -14.29
C LYS A 77 0.40 -19.12 -15.07
N HIS A 78 0.41 -18.13 -15.97
CA HIS A 78 1.60 -17.76 -16.75
C HIS A 78 2.56 -16.85 -15.96
N LEU A 79 2.11 -16.24 -14.87
CA LEU A 79 2.95 -15.42 -14.00
C LEU A 79 3.74 -16.29 -13.02
N THR A 80 5.04 -16.44 -13.27
CA THR A 80 5.99 -16.94 -12.29
C THR A 80 6.21 -15.93 -11.16
N TYR A 81 6.46 -16.43 -9.95
CA TYR A 81 6.75 -15.60 -8.80
C TYR A 81 7.88 -16.15 -7.94
N SER A 82 8.47 -15.29 -7.11
CA SER A 82 9.52 -15.63 -6.15
C SER A 82 9.25 -14.93 -4.83
N VAL A 83 9.20 -15.70 -3.73
CA VAL A 83 8.99 -15.17 -2.38
C VAL A 83 10.35 -14.86 -1.74
N VAL A 84 10.56 -13.58 -1.43
CA VAL A 84 11.83 -13.02 -0.95
C VAL A 84 11.77 -12.81 0.58
N THR A 85 11.57 -13.91 1.30
CA THR A 85 11.54 -13.94 2.78
C THR A 85 12.54 -14.95 3.33
N GLY A 86 12.62 -15.10 4.65
CA GLY A 86 13.59 -15.97 5.31
C GLY A 86 14.96 -15.32 5.55
N SER A 87 15.99 -16.17 5.65
CA SER A 87 17.38 -15.77 5.85
C SER A 87 17.92 -14.91 4.71
N GLU A 88 19.03 -14.20 4.93
CA GLU A 88 19.67 -13.42 3.87
C GLU A 88 20.08 -14.27 2.66
N LYS A 89 20.57 -15.49 2.90
CA LYS A 89 20.95 -16.41 1.83
C LYS A 89 19.74 -16.81 0.97
N GLU A 90 18.62 -17.15 1.60
CA GLU A 90 17.37 -17.50 0.91
C GLU A 90 16.84 -16.32 0.10
N ARG A 91 16.83 -15.11 0.69
CA ARG A 91 16.40 -13.89 0.00
C ARG A 91 17.24 -13.59 -1.24
N ILE A 92 18.57 -13.66 -1.12
CA ILE A 92 19.48 -13.46 -2.26
C ILE A 92 19.22 -14.51 -3.35
N GLN A 93 19.03 -15.77 -2.97
CA GLN A 93 18.72 -16.83 -3.93
C GLN A 93 17.38 -16.56 -4.63
N ALA A 94 16.34 -16.19 -3.88
CA ALA A 94 15.03 -15.84 -4.40
C ALA A 94 15.08 -14.66 -5.39
N LEU A 95 15.87 -13.62 -5.12
CA LEU A 95 16.08 -12.49 -6.06
C LEU A 95 16.80 -12.92 -7.35
N LYS A 96 17.67 -13.94 -7.28
CA LYS A 96 18.44 -14.43 -8.43
C LYS A 96 17.62 -15.38 -9.31
N THR A 97 16.66 -16.09 -8.74
CA THR A 97 15.71 -16.91 -9.50
C THR A 97 14.88 -16.01 -10.41
N PRO A 98 14.88 -16.23 -11.74
CA PRO A 98 14.03 -15.47 -12.66
C PRO A 98 12.55 -15.68 -12.33
N ALA A 99 11.83 -14.58 -12.18
CA ALA A 99 10.39 -14.56 -11.95
C ALA A 99 9.79 -13.27 -12.51
N HIS A 100 8.49 -13.25 -12.79
CA HIS A 100 7.78 -12.03 -13.14
C HIS A 100 7.49 -11.17 -11.90
N VAL A 101 7.03 -11.81 -10.82
CA VAL A 101 6.60 -11.16 -9.58
C VAL A 101 7.49 -11.55 -8.40
N TYR A 102 8.13 -10.58 -7.76
CA TYR A 102 8.91 -10.79 -6.55
C TYR A 102 8.15 -10.27 -5.34
N ILE A 103 7.93 -11.13 -4.35
CA ILE A 103 7.08 -10.80 -3.20
C ILE A 103 7.98 -10.68 -1.97
N ILE A 104 8.08 -9.48 -1.39
CA ILE A 104 8.93 -9.19 -0.24
C ILE A 104 8.10 -8.64 0.91
N ASN A 105 8.52 -8.92 2.15
CA ASN A 105 7.91 -8.25 3.30
C ASN A 105 8.49 -6.84 3.49
N ARG A 106 7.65 -5.91 3.94
CA ARG A 106 7.98 -4.48 4.12
C ARG A 106 9.21 -4.21 5.01
N GLU A 107 9.54 -5.08 5.95
CA GLU A 107 10.71 -4.94 6.83
C GLU A 107 12.03 -5.16 6.07
N ASN A 108 12.00 -5.89 4.95
CA ASN A 108 13.19 -6.21 4.15
C ASN A 108 13.47 -5.22 3.02
N VAL A 109 12.64 -4.18 2.85
CA VAL A 109 12.79 -3.16 1.79
C VAL A 109 14.09 -2.37 1.95
N GLU A 110 14.44 -1.95 3.17
CA GLU A 110 15.71 -1.26 3.42
C GLU A 110 16.89 -2.16 3.06
N TRP A 111 16.86 -3.44 3.46
CA TRP A 111 17.90 -4.40 3.13
C TRP A 111 18.04 -4.58 1.62
N LEU A 112 16.94 -4.80 0.90
CA LEU A 112 16.93 -4.99 -0.54
C LEU A 112 17.64 -3.83 -1.26
N ILE A 113 17.30 -2.59 -0.91
CA ILE A 113 17.77 -1.41 -1.64
C ILE A 113 19.16 -0.96 -1.20
N MET A 114 19.49 -1.09 0.09
CA MET A 114 20.69 -0.46 0.67
C MET A 114 21.79 -1.45 1.06
N LYS A 115 21.48 -2.74 1.28
CA LYS A 115 22.40 -3.71 1.89
C LYS A 115 22.63 -4.96 1.06
N SER A 116 21.66 -5.38 0.24
CA SER A 116 21.72 -6.64 -0.51
C SER A 116 22.87 -6.71 -1.53
N GLY A 117 23.41 -5.56 -1.95
CA GLY A 117 24.40 -5.47 -3.02
C GLY A 117 23.84 -5.78 -4.42
N LEU A 118 22.55 -6.10 -4.53
CA LEU A 118 21.90 -6.42 -5.79
C LEU A 118 21.36 -5.15 -6.47
N PRO A 119 21.36 -5.08 -7.81
CA PRO A 119 20.76 -3.97 -8.52
C PRO A 119 19.24 -3.97 -8.35
N PHE A 120 18.68 -2.81 -7.99
CA PHE A 120 17.24 -2.62 -7.96
C PHE A 120 16.71 -2.39 -9.38
N ASN A 121 16.24 -3.48 -10.00
CA ASN A 121 15.76 -3.52 -11.39
C ASN A 121 14.29 -3.92 -11.45
N PHE A 122 13.43 -3.18 -10.75
CA PHE A 122 11.98 -3.35 -10.78
C PHE A 122 11.37 -2.13 -11.44
N ASP A 123 10.64 -2.33 -12.53
CA ASP A 123 9.97 -1.27 -13.27
C ASP A 123 8.54 -1.02 -12.76
N MET A 124 7.95 -1.99 -12.07
CA MET A 124 6.70 -1.85 -11.33
C MET A 124 6.86 -2.21 -9.86
N VAL A 125 6.26 -1.41 -8.97
CA VAL A 125 6.17 -1.69 -7.53
C VAL A 125 4.72 -1.65 -7.07
N VAL A 126 4.29 -2.69 -6.36
CA VAL A 126 3.01 -2.73 -5.67
C VAL A 126 3.26 -2.72 -4.17
N ILE A 127 2.69 -1.75 -3.46
CA ILE A 127 2.77 -1.64 -2.01
C ILE A 127 1.43 -2.05 -1.43
N ASP A 128 1.36 -3.29 -0.94
CA ASP A 128 0.25 -3.78 -0.15
C ASP A 128 0.36 -3.29 1.30
N GLU A 129 -0.76 -2.83 1.83
CA GLU A 129 -0.84 -2.03 3.04
C GLU A 129 0.04 -0.76 2.99
N LEU A 130 -0.27 0.13 2.04
CA LEU A 130 0.39 1.42 1.83
C LEU A 130 0.49 2.25 3.12
N SER A 131 -0.51 2.15 4.01
CA SER A 131 -0.53 2.82 5.31
C SER A 131 0.68 2.48 6.19
N SER A 132 1.36 1.37 5.92
CA SER A 132 2.62 1.04 6.58
C SER A 132 3.77 1.99 6.21
N PHE A 133 3.65 2.79 5.16
CA PHE A 133 4.65 3.77 4.74
C PHE A 133 4.34 5.21 5.18
N LYS A 134 3.33 5.42 6.05
CA LYS A 134 2.94 6.76 6.56
C LYS A 134 4.01 7.54 7.32
N SER A 135 5.05 6.88 7.82
CA SER A 135 6.16 7.56 8.52
C SER A 135 7.32 7.87 7.57
N TYR A 136 7.44 9.14 7.20
CA TYR A 136 8.52 9.63 6.33
C TYR A 136 9.93 9.53 6.94
N GLN A 137 10.02 9.39 8.26
CA GLN A 137 11.30 9.24 8.96
C GLN A 137 11.81 7.80 8.91
N ALA A 138 10.92 6.83 8.65
CA ALA A 138 11.26 5.41 8.66
C ALA A 138 12.33 5.07 7.61
N LYS A 139 13.25 4.18 7.97
CA LYS A 139 14.33 3.75 7.06
C LYS A 139 13.78 3.12 5.78
N ARG A 140 12.72 2.30 5.89
CA ARG A 140 12.04 1.70 4.72
C ARG A 140 11.49 2.74 3.75
N PHE A 141 10.92 3.84 4.26
CA PHE A 141 10.38 4.93 3.45
C PHE A 141 11.50 5.61 2.67
N LYS A 142 12.57 6.01 3.38
CA LYS A 142 13.73 6.68 2.76
C LYS A 142 14.42 5.78 1.73
N ALA A 143 14.56 4.49 2.02
CA ALA A 143 15.13 3.51 1.10
C ALA A 143 14.29 3.40 -0.18
N LEU A 144 12.98 3.21 -0.06
CA LEU A 144 12.11 3.07 -1.23
C LEU A 144 12.00 4.37 -2.04
N LEU A 145 11.94 5.53 -1.37
CA LEU A 145 11.97 6.83 -2.04
C LEU A 145 13.27 7.03 -2.86
N LYS A 146 14.41 6.50 -2.39
CA LYS A 146 15.68 6.54 -3.13
C LYS A 146 15.63 5.68 -4.41
N ALA A 147 14.92 4.55 -4.38
CA ALA A 147 14.75 3.68 -5.54
C ALA A 147 13.65 4.17 -6.50
N ARG A 148 12.71 5.00 -6.02
CA ARG A 148 11.52 5.45 -6.75
C ARG A 148 11.78 6.00 -8.16
N PRO A 149 12.85 6.78 -8.45
CA PRO A 149 13.12 7.26 -9.81
C PRO A 149 13.39 6.16 -10.85
N LYS A 150 13.72 4.94 -10.42
CA LYS A 150 13.93 3.78 -11.31
C LYS A 150 12.65 3.01 -11.62
N VAL A 151 11.56 3.34 -10.93
CA VAL A 151 10.29 2.64 -11.01
C VAL A 151 9.39 3.40 -11.99
N LYS A 152 8.99 2.76 -13.09
CA LYS A 152 8.07 3.35 -14.09
C LYS A 152 6.64 3.41 -13.55
N ARG A 153 6.21 2.35 -12.87
CA ARG A 153 4.83 2.19 -12.38
C ARG A 153 4.76 1.88 -10.89
N ILE A 154 3.84 2.49 -10.16
CA ILE A 154 3.64 2.21 -8.73
C ILE A 154 2.16 2.16 -8.37
N VAL A 155 1.81 1.18 -7.55
CA VAL A 155 0.45 0.96 -7.05
C VAL A 155 0.50 0.90 -5.53
N GLY A 156 -0.26 1.76 -4.86
CA GLY A 156 -0.48 1.71 -3.43
C GLY A 156 -1.83 1.10 -3.10
N LEU A 157 -1.85 0.03 -2.30
CA LEU A 157 -3.08 -0.66 -1.89
C LEU A 157 -3.28 -0.48 -0.38
N THR A 158 -4.43 0.02 0.05
CA THR A 158 -4.80 0.00 1.48
C THR A 158 -6.31 0.13 1.63
N GLY A 159 -6.87 -0.37 2.73
CA GLY A 159 -8.28 -0.07 3.07
C GLY A 159 -8.42 1.19 3.92
N THR A 160 -7.35 1.64 4.55
CA THR A 160 -7.37 2.67 5.60
C THR A 160 -6.13 3.57 5.50
N PRO A 161 -6.07 4.50 4.54
CA PRO A 161 -4.88 5.33 4.27
C PRO A 161 -4.62 6.43 5.32
N SER A 162 -5.56 6.70 6.22
CA SER A 162 -5.46 7.86 7.12
C SER A 162 -5.85 7.54 8.56
N SER A 163 -5.22 6.52 9.16
CA SER A 163 -5.55 6.12 10.54
C SER A 163 -5.34 7.25 11.56
N ASN A 164 -4.37 8.15 11.34
CA ASN A 164 -4.14 9.33 12.18
C ASN A 164 -4.57 10.65 11.48
N GLY A 165 -5.50 10.57 10.53
CA GLY A 165 -6.01 11.72 9.78
C GLY A 165 -5.16 12.12 8.56
N LEU A 166 -5.44 13.30 8.00
CA LEU A 166 -4.89 13.79 6.73
C LEU A 166 -3.36 13.95 6.72
N MET A 167 -2.70 13.96 7.88
CA MET A 167 -1.24 14.10 7.98
C MET A 167 -0.52 12.87 7.40
N ASP A 168 -1.10 11.68 7.55
CA ASP A 168 -0.50 10.41 7.11
C ASP A 168 -0.43 10.33 5.56
N LEU A 169 -1.41 10.94 4.87
CA LEU A 169 -1.50 10.94 3.41
C LEU A 169 -0.26 11.52 2.73
N TRP A 170 0.40 12.50 3.35
CA TRP A 170 1.55 13.13 2.70
C TRP A 170 2.66 12.13 2.40
N ALA A 171 3.02 11.28 3.36
CA ALA A 171 4.09 10.32 3.14
C ALA A 171 3.69 9.28 2.08
N GLU A 172 2.47 8.76 2.16
CA GLU A 172 1.95 7.78 1.20
C GLU A 172 2.00 8.32 -0.23
N PHE A 173 1.43 9.50 -0.47
CA PHE A 173 1.43 10.12 -1.80
C PHE A 173 2.82 10.58 -2.23
N ARG A 174 3.65 11.11 -1.32
CA ARG A 174 5.05 11.45 -1.59
C ARG A 174 5.82 10.25 -2.14
N LEU A 175 5.51 9.04 -1.68
CA LEU A 175 6.14 7.82 -2.18
C LEU A 175 5.60 7.41 -3.56
N LEU A 176 4.30 7.56 -3.78
CA LEU A 176 3.64 7.21 -5.04
C LEU A 176 4.06 8.16 -6.18
N ASP A 177 3.96 9.47 -5.99
CA ASP A 177 4.10 10.48 -7.05
C ASP A 177 5.33 11.39 -6.91
N MET A 178 6.22 11.10 -5.95
CA MET A 178 7.41 11.92 -5.68
C MET A 178 7.09 13.38 -5.30
N GLY A 179 5.90 13.61 -4.74
CA GLY A 179 5.40 14.88 -4.23
C GLY A 179 4.90 15.84 -5.31
N GLU A 180 4.30 15.30 -6.36
CA GLU A 180 3.63 16.07 -7.41
C GLU A 180 2.37 16.75 -6.88
N ARG A 181 1.50 16.01 -6.17
CA ARG A 181 0.21 16.53 -5.68
C ARG A 181 0.33 17.23 -4.34
N LEU A 182 0.79 16.50 -3.32
CA LEU A 182 0.88 17.00 -1.94
C LEU A 182 2.23 17.65 -1.60
N GLY A 183 3.11 17.78 -2.59
CA GLY A 183 4.39 18.48 -2.48
C GLY A 183 5.56 17.64 -1.98
N ARG A 184 6.73 17.90 -2.59
CA ARG A 184 7.99 18.25 -1.90
C ARG A 184 8.25 17.69 -0.51
N TYR A 185 7.90 18.55 0.44
CA TYR A 185 8.43 18.56 1.79
C TYR A 185 7.26 18.66 2.77
N ILE A 186 7.32 17.86 3.84
CA ILE A 186 6.26 17.83 4.85
C ILE A 186 6.04 19.20 5.49
N THR A 187 7.08 20.04 5.57
CA THR A 187 6.98 21.39 6.11
C THR A 187 5.97 22.24 5.34
N TYR A 188 6.02 22.21 4.00
CA TYR A 188 5.06 22.96 3.17
C TYR A 188 3.67 22.35 3.23
N TYR A 189 3.56 21.02 3.23
CA TYR A 189 2.28 20.34 3.40
C TYR A 189 1.59 20.77 4.70
N ARG A 190 2.34 20.80 5.81
CA ARG A 190 1.86 21.29 7.11
C ARG A 190 1.44 22.75 7.05
N GLN A 191 2.31 23.62 6.53
CA GLN A 191 2.03 25.06 6.44
C GLN A 191 0.80 25.37 5.58
N ASN A 192 0.58 24.61 4.50
CA ASN A 192 -0.52 24.86 3.58
C ASN A 192 -1.86 24.37 4.15
N PHE A 193 -1.89 23.17 4.74
CA PHE A 193 -3.15 22.49 5.06
C PHE A 193 -3.48 22.39 6.55
N PHE A 194 -2.56 22.75 7.44
CA PHE A 194 -2.76 22.56 8.88
C PHE A 194 -2.40 23.81 9.68
N ASP A 195 -3.15 24.03 10.75
CA ASP A 195 -2.79 24.94 11.80
C ASP A 195 -2.17 24.18 12.98
N PRO A 196 -1.12 24.73 13.60
CA PRO A 196 -0.52 24.15 14.79
C PRO A 196 -1.47 24.32 15.98
N ASP A 197 -1.83 23.23 16.63
CA ASP A 197 -2.86 23.18 17.68
C ASP A 197 -2.21 23.27 19.07
N LYS A 198 -1.64 22.18 19.60
CA LYS A 198 -0.94 22.20 20.90
C LYS A 198 0.55 22.52 20.73
N ARG A 199 1.10 23.44 21.52
CA ARG A 199 2.53 23.80 21.56
C ARG A 199 3.06 23.83 22.99
N ASN A 200 4.29 23.34 23.22
CA ASN A 200 5.18 23.88 24.26
C ASN A 200 6.21 24.78 23.57
N GLN A 201 6.89 25.64 24.33
CA GLN A 201 7.78 26.73 23.83
C GLN A 201 8.72 26.35 22.67
N HIS A 202 9.11 25.08 22.50
CA HIS A 202 9.97 24.61 21.41
C HIS A 202 9.37 23.49 20.52
N MET A 203 8.15 22.98 20.77
CA MET A 203 7.62 21.81 20.05
C MET A 203 6.08 21.87 19.84
N ILE A 204 5.63 21.67 18.60
CA ILE A 204 4.21 21.50 18.23
C ILE A 204 3.83 20.02 18.42
N PHE A 205 2.84 19.74 19.27
CA PHE A 205 2.38 18.38 19.60
C PHE A 205 1.24 17.89 18.71
N SER A 206 0.36 18.77 18.22
CA SER A 206 -0.76 18.43 17.35
C SER A 206 -0.95 19.45 16.24
N TYR A 207 -1.54 18.99 15.14
CA TYR A 207 -1.91 19.80 13.99
C TYR A 207 -3.40 19.59 13.72
N LYS A 208 -4.14 20.67 13.53
CA LYS A 208 -5.54 20.65 13.14
C LYS A 208 -5.63 21.00 11.64
N PRO A 209 -6.40 20.27 10.82
CA PRO A 209 -6.64 20.68 9.45
C PRO A 209 -7.26 22.08 9.41
N LYS A 210 -6.81 22.92 8.47
CA LYS A 210 -7.46 24.20 8.17
C LYS A 210 -8.83 23.98 7.56
N ASP A 211 -9.67 25.00 7.61
CA ASP A 211 -10.96 24.97 6.93
C ASP A 211 -10.79 24.71 5.43
N GLY A 212 -11.50 23.72 4.91
CA GLY A 212 -11.41 23.28 3.51
C GLY A 212 -10.16 22.47 3.13
N ALA A 213 -9.22 22.23 4.05
CA ALA A 213 -8.00 21.48 3.76
C ALA A 213 -8.28 20.06 3.26
N GLU A 214 -9.24 19.38 3.87
CA GLU A 214 -9.67 18.03 3.48
C GLU A 214 -10.11 17.97 2.02
N SER A 215 -11.06 18.84 1.64
CA SER A 215 -11.58 18.90 0.27
C SER A 215 -10.49 19.24 -0.74
N LEU A 216 -9.55 20.12 -0.40
CA LEU A 216 -8.43 20.47 -1.26
C LEU A 216 -7.46 19.30 -1.46
N ILE A 217 -7.09 18.60 -0.37
CA ILE A 217 -6.23 17.43 -0.43
C ILE A 217 -6.87 16.35 -1.30
N TYR A 218 -8.15 16.05 -1.07
CA TYR A 218 -8.89 15.05 -1.84
C TYR A 218 -8.99 15.42 -3.32
N LYS A 219 -9.25 16.69 -3.63
CA LYS A 219 -9.26 17.17 -5.01
C LYS A 219 -7.89 17.01 -5.69
N GLN A 220 -6.79 17.25 -4.98
CA GLN A 220 -5.44 17.14 -5.52
C GLN A 220 -5.02 15.69 -5.78
N ILE A 221 -5.55 14.71 -5.04
CA ILE A 221 -5.20 13.29 -5.20
C ILE A 221 -6.20 12.48 -6.04
N ALA A 222 -7.34 13.08 -6.38
CA ALA A 222 -8.47 12.37 -7.00
C ALA A 222 -8.12 11.70 -8.32
N ASP A 223 -7.25 12.30 -9.13
CA ASP A 223 -6.88 11.81 -10.46
C ASP A 223 -6.06 10.51 -10.44
N ILE A 224 -5.38 10.19 -9.33
CA ILE A 224 -4.64 8.93 -9.16
C ILE A 224 -5.25 8.01 -8.11
N THR A 225 -6.43 8.34 -7.58
CA THR A 225 -7.01 7.62 -6.44
C THR A 225 -8.35 7.01 -6.79
N ILE A 226 -8.48 5.71 -6.53
CA ILE A 226 -9.77 5.03 -6.42
C ILE A 226 -10.07 4.81 -4.94
N SER A 227 -11.29 5.14 -4.52
CA SER A 227 -11.78 4.85 -3.18
C SER A 227 -13.19 4.24 -3.28
N MET A 228 -13.39 3.08 -2.66
CA MET A 228 -14.68 2.39 -2.65
C MET A 228 -14.90 1.66 -1.32
N LYS A 229 -16.14 1.69 -0.80
CA LYS A 229 -16.53 0.95 0.40
C LYS A 229 -17.22 -0.36 0.03
N SER A 230 -17.09 -1.38 0.88
CA SER A 230 -17.66 -2.70 0.60
C SER A 230 -19.18 -2.69 0.50
N LYS A 231 -19.84 -1.81 1.26
CA LYS A 231 -21.32 -1.67 1.26
C LYS A 231 -21.89 -1.21 -0.07
N ASP A 232 -21.08 -0.52 -0.88
CA ASP A 232 -21.53 0.03 -2.15
C ASP A 232 -21.63 -1.07 -3.24
N TYR A 233 -20.94 -2.21 -3.06
CA TYR A 233 -20.76 -3.22 -4.12
C TYR A 233 -20.99 -4.68 -3.68
N LEU A 234 -21.00 -4.99 -2.39
CA LEU A 234 -21.22 -6.34 -1.87
C LEU A 234 -22.49 -6.41 -1.03
N LYS A 235 -23.35 -7.41 -1.31
CA LYS A 235 -24.44 -7.80 -0.41
C LYS A 235 -23.84 -8.48 0.82
N MET A 236 -23.53 -7.69 1.84
CA MET A 236 -23.04 -8.19 3.12
C MET A 236 -24.20 -8.60 4.04
N PRO A 237 -24.03 -9.67 4.86
CA PRO A 237 -24.96 -9.95 5.95
C PRO A 237 -24.91 -8.84 7.01
N ALA A 238 -25.95 -8.74 7.84
CA ALA A 238 -26.00 -7.74 8.91
C ALA A 238 -24.80 -7.90 9.87
N CYS A 239 -24.16 -6.79 10.23
CA CYS A 239 -23.10 -6.78 11.23
C CYS A 239 -23.70 -7.06 12.61
N VAL A 240 -23.21 -8.10 13.29
CA VAL A 240 -23.63 -8.44 14.65
C VAL A 240 -22.56 -7.95 15.61
N ILE A 241 -22.88 -6.94 16.41
CA ILE A 241 -22.02 -6.43 17.48
C ILE A 241 -22.52 -7.02 18.79
N ASN A 242 -21.67 -7.76 19.49
CA ASN A 242 -21.97 -8.30 20.82
C ASN A 242 -21.10 -7.59 21.87
N GLU A 243 -21.69 -6.70 22.65
CA GLU A 243 -21.01 -6.02 23.75
C GLU A 243 -21.15 -6.84 25.04
N VAL A 244 -20.02 -7.40 25.52
CA VAL A 244 -19.98 -8.14 26.78
C VAL A 244 -19.42 -7.24 27.87
N LYS A 245 -20.28 -6.83 28.81
CA LYS A 245 -19.85 -6.11 30.01
C LYS A 245 -19.18 -7.09 30.96
N VAL A 246 -17.99 -6.74 31.44
CA VAL A 246 -17.26 -7.49 32.45
C VAL A 246 -17.16 -6.69 33.73
N GLU A 247 -17.31 -7.36 34.87
CA GLU A 247 -17.11 -6.75 36.17
C GLU A 247 -15.74 -7.12 36.72
N LEU A 248 -15.02 -6.12 37.23
CA LEU A 248 -13.80 -6.36 38.00
C LEU A 248 -14.12 -7.16 39.26
N SER A 249 -13.32 -8.18 39.55
CA SER A 249 -13.41 -8.91 40.81
C SER A 249 -13.09 -8.00 42.00
N GLY A 250 -13.52 -8.38 43.20
CA GLY A 250 -13.26 -7.60 44.42
C GLY A 250 -11.78 -7.41 44.75
N LYS A 251 -10.89 -8.28 44.26
CA LYS A 251 -9.44 -8.13 44.39
C LYS A 251 -8.89 -7.10 43.40
N GLU A 252 -9.37 -7.11 42.16
CA GLU A 252 -8.94 -6.18 41.10
C GLU A 252 -9.44 -4.75 41.38
N ARG A 253 -10.68 -4.58 41.86
CA ARG A 253 -11.22 -3.27 42.25
C ARG A 253 -10.43 -2.58 43.38
N LYS A 254 -9.70 -3.33 44.20
CA LYS A 254 -8.85 -2.77 45.27
C LYS A 254 -7.46 -2.34 44.76
N LEU A 255 -7.08 -2.77 43.56
CA LEU A 255 -5.76 -2.58 42.99
C LEU A 255 -5.70 -1.41 42.00
N TYR A 256 -6.86 -1.01 41.46
CA TYR A 256 -7.11 0.19 40.66
C TYR A 256 -7.58 1.35 41.53
#